data_AF-A0A1Z4LZ09-F1
#
_entry.id   AF-A0A1Z4LZ09-F1
#
_cell.length_a   1.000
_cell.length_b   1.000
_cell.length_c   1.000
_cell.angle_alpha   90.00
_cell.angle_beta   90.00
_cell.angle_gamma   90.00
#
_symmetry.space_group_name_H-M   'P 1'
#
loop_
_entity.id
_entity.type
_entity.pdbx_description
1 polymer ?
#
loop_
_entity_poly.entity_id
_entity_poly.type
_entity_poly.pdbx_seq_one_letter_code
_entity_poly.pdbx_strand_id
1 'polypeptide(L)'
;MYALRQGQENFTNPVAQSPLGDSSVVRAAGQIYYTYCEVHPEMAGQPSGVAINRGNHRGKVIFTLQPVLLPQECFVPLNQIESHMY
;
A
#
# COMPACT_ATOMS: atom_id res chain seq x y z
N MET A 1 28.40 -34.05 2.78
CA MET A 1 28.10 -33.54 4.14
C MET A 1 28.23 -32.02 4.04
N TYR A 2 27.24 -31.15 3.91
CA TYR A 2 25.78 -31.18 4.08
C TYR A 2 25.18 -30.23 3.02
N ALA A 3 24.00 -30.58 2.49
CA ALA A 3 23.20 -29.69 1.66
C ALA A 3 22.46 -28.70 2.56
N LEU A 4 22.57 -27.39 2.30
CA LEU A 4 21.67 -26.39 2.86
C LEU A 4 20.90 -25.73 1.72
N ARG A 5 19.79 -26.39 1.42
CA ARG A 5 18.62 -25.88 0.71
C ARG A 5 18.09 -24.69 1.51
N GLN A 6 18.61 -23.49 1.24
CA GLN A 6 17.92 -22.26 1.62
C GLN A 6 16.81 -22.07 0.61
N GLY A 7 15.58 -22.21 1.09
CA GLY A 7 14.38 -22.02 0.29
C GLY A 7 14.46 -20.70 -0.45
N GLN A 8 14.17 -20.75 -1.75
CA GLN A 8 13.69 -19.59 -2.48
C GLN A 8 12.40 -19.13 -1.81
N GLU A 9 12.54 -18.33 -0.76
CA GLU A 9 11.48 -17.43 -0.34
C GLU A 9 11.34 -16.46 -1.51
N ASN A 10 10.30 -16.71 -2.29
CA ASN A 10 9.86 -15.87 -3.36
C ASN A 10 9.47 -14.54 -2.72
N PHE A 11 10.45 -13.65 -2.52
CA PHE A 11 10.20 -12.23 -2.36
C PHE A 11 9.67 -11.78 -3.72
N THR A 12 8.38 -12.01 -3.93
CA THR A 12 7.60 -11.37 -4.97
C THR A 12 7.82 -9.88 -4.82
N ASN A 13 8.75 -9.34 -5.61
CA ASN A 13 8.74 -7.95 -6.01
C ASN A 13 7.34 -7.68 -6.57
N PRO A 14 6.46 -6.90 -5.92
CA PRO A 14 5.32 -6.35 -6.60
C PRO A 14 5.80 -5.10 -7.31
N VAL A 15 6.70 -5.27 -8.29
CA VAL A 15 6.82 -4.27 -9.35
C VAL A 15 5.53 -4.38 -10.14
N ALA A 16 4.69 -3.35 -9.99
CA ALA A 16 3.70 -2.95 -10.98
C ALA A 16 2.77 -4.06 -11.49
N GLN A 17 1.82 -4.48 -10.66
CA GLN A 17 0.59 -5.10 -11.17
C GLN A 17 -0.60 -4.23 -10.78
N SER A 18 -0.85 -3.22 -11.59
CA SER A 18 -2.18 -2.65 -11.77
C SER A 18 -2.53 -2.85 -13.23
N PRO A 19 -3.78 -3.26 -13.53
CA PRO A 19 -4.62 -2.22 -14.12
C PRO A 19 -6.01 -2.09 -13.49
N LEU A 20 -6.42 -2.99 -12.59
CA LEU A 20 -7.75 -2.94 -11.96
C LEU A 20 -7.66 -3.52 -10.54
N GLY A 21 -6.77 -2.97 -9.71
CA GLY A 21 -6.85 -3.23 -8.27
C GLY A 21 -8.24 -2.82 -7.81
N ASP A 22 -8.97 -3.74 -7.17
CA ASP A 22 -10.37 -3.59 -6.80
C ASP A 22 -10.70 -2.13 -6.46
N SER A 23 -11.61 -1.50 -7.22
CA SER A 23 -11.91 -0.08 -7.02
C SER A 23 -12.33 0.20 -5.57
N SER A 24 -12.84 -0.79 -4.85
CA SER A 24 -13.09 -0.72 -3.41
C SER A 24 -11.82 -0.47 -2.58
N VAL A 25 -10.71 -1.14 -2.91
CA VAL A 25 -9.42 -1.01 -2.22
C VAL A 25 -8.79 0.36 -2.49
N VAL A 26 -8.83 0.83 -3.74
CA VAL A 26 -8.31 2.16 -4.09
C VAL A 26 -9.15 3.25 -3.44
N ARG A 27 -10.47 3.13 -3.45
CA ARG A 27 -11.38 4.08 -2.78
C ARG A 27 -11.15 4.11 -1.26
N ALA A 28 -11.04 2.95 -0.63
CA ALA A 28 -10.78 2.88 0.81
C ALA A 28 -9.40 3.44 1.18
N ALA A 29 -8.37 3.18 0.36
CA ALA A 29 -7.06 3.81 0.51
C ALA A 29 -7.14 5.33 0.41
N GLY A 30 -7.91 5.85 -0.56
CA GLY A 30 -8.19 7.27 -0.68
C GLY A 30 -8.87 7.86 0.55
N GLN A 31 -9.90 7.20 1.09
CA GLN A 31 -10.55 7.66 2.33
C GLN A 31 -9.57 7.75 3.49
N ILE A 32 -8.71 6.74 3.68
CA ILE A 32 -7.69 6.76 4.73
C ILE A 32 -6.73 7.93 4.55
N TYR A 33 -6.28 8.19 3.31
CA TYR A 33 -5.39 9.30 2.99
C TYR A 33 -6.04 10.67 3.27
N TYR A 34 -7.26 10.90 2.79
CA TYR A 34 -7.95 12.17 3.00
C TYR A 34 -8.26 12.41 4.47
N THR A 35 -8.78 11.41 5.18
CA THR A 35 -9.01 11.53 6.61
C THR A 35 -7.72 11.84 7.35
N TYR A 36 -6.60 11.20 6.99
CA TYR A 36 -5.29 11.54 7.57
C TYR A 36 -4.91 13.00 7.32
N CYS A 37 -5.10 13.51 6.11
CA CYS A 37 -4.82 14.91 5.77
C CYS A 37 -5.72 15.89 6.55
N GLU A 38 -7.02 15.57 6.69
CA GLU A 38 -7.98 16.38 7.44
C GLU A 38 -7.66 16.43 8.94
N VAL A 39 -7.26 15.30 9.53
CA VAL A 39 -6.98 15.23 10.96
C VAL A 39 -5.58 15.69 11.33
N HIS A 40 -4.62 15.71 10.39
CA HIS A 40 -3.21 16.03 10.65
C HIS A 40 -2.65 17.10 9.69
N PRO A 41 -3.21 18.33 9.69
CA PRO A 41 -2.76 19.42 8.82
C PRO A 41 -1.33 19.91 9.12
N GLU A 42 -0.79 19.58 10.29
CA GLU A 42 0.54 19.97 10.78
C GLU A 42 1.68 19.01 10.38
N MET A 43 1.36 17.84 9.81
CA MET A 43 2.35 16.85 9.41
C MET A 43 3.01 17.22 8.07
N ALA A 44 4.24 17.70 8.12
CA ALA A 44 5.04 18.15 6.96
C ALA A 44 5.72 17.00 6.16
N GLY A 45 5.21 15.76 6.25
CA GLY A 45 5.77 14.62 5.52
C GLY A 45 4.91 14.29 4.31
N GLN A 46 5.50 14.25 3.11
CA GLN A 46 4.78 13.77 1.93
C GLN A 46 4.59 12.24 2.04
N PRO A 47 3.37 11.75 2.19
CA PRO A 47 3.14 10.31 2.23
C PRO A 47 3.55 9.70 0.90
N SER A 48 4.07 8.47 0.94
CA SER A 48 4.38 7.69 -0.25
C SER A 48 3.14 6.96 -0.78
N GLY A 49 2.22 6.59 0.12
CA GLY A 49 0.97 5.91 -0.23
C GLY A 49 0.26 5.36 0.99
N VAL A 50 -0.69 4.46 0.76
CA VAL A 50 -1.47 3.81 1.82
C VAL A 50 -1.34 2.30 1.71
N ALA A 51 -0.91 1.64 2.78
CA ALA A 51 -0.98 0.19 2.89
C ALA A 51 -2.37 -0.17 3.39
N ILE A 52 -3.13 -0.95 2.62
CA ILE A 52 -4.50 -1.34 2.92
C ILE A 52 -4.68 -2.85 2.79
N ASN A 53 -5.36 -3.45 3.75
CA ASN A 53 -5.71 -4.87 3.71
C ASN A 53 -6.97 -5.09 2.86
N ARG A 54 -6.90 -6.05 1.93
CA ARG A 54 -7.99 -6.31 0.98
C ARG A 54 -9.25 -6.92 1.64
N GLY A 55 -9.10 -7.60 2.77
CA GLY A 55 -10.21 -8.27 3.45
C GLY A 55 -11.05 -7.35 4.32
N ASN A 56 -10.41 -6.40 5.01
CA ASN A 56 -11.09 -5.51 5.96
C ASN A 56 -11.14 -4.05 5.50
N HIS A 57 -10.52 -3.70 4.36
CA HIS A 57 -10.38 -2.33 3.85
C HIS A 57 -9.76 -1.34 4.86
N ARG A 58 -9.05 -1.85 5.87
CA ARG A 58 -8.33 -1.05 6.86
C ARG A 58 -6.87 -0.97 6.46
N GLY A 59 -6.26 0.17 6.76
CA GLY A 59 -4.92 0.45 6.34
C GLY A 59 -4.29 1.57 7.13
N LYS A 60 -3.07 1.92 6.74
CA LYS A 60 -2.30 3.01 7.29
C LYS A 60 -1.58 3.76 6.19
N VAL A 61 -1.45 5.07 6.40
CA VAL A 61 -0.62 5.92 5.56
C VAL A 61 0.85 5.58 5.81
N ILE A 62 1.58 5.38 4.72
CA ILE A 62 2.99 5.02 4.71
C ILE A 62 3.77 6.20 4.15
N PHE A 63 4.81 6.60 4.87
CA PHE A 63 5.75 7.67 4.48
C PHE A 63 7.06 7.12 3.91
N THR A 64 7.28 5.83 4.02
CA THR A 64 8.49 5.15 3.52
C THR A 64 8.30 4.65 2.09
N LEU A 65 9.35 4.74 1.28
CA LEU A 65 9.37 4.22 -0.10
C LEU A 65 9.30 2.69 -0.19
N GLN A 66 9.76 1.97 0.84
CA GLN A 66 9.70 0.51 0.92
C GLN A 66 8.98 0.06 2.20
N PRO A 67 7.64 0.09 2.24
CA PRO A 67 6.90 -0.50 3.34
C PRO A 67 7.06 -2.02 3.34
N VAL A 68 7.21 -2.58 4.54
CA VAL A 68 7.01 -4.02 4.75
C VAL A 68 5.51 -4.25 4.82
N LEU A 69 4.97 -4.92 3.81
CA LEU A 69 3.55 -5.25 3.71
C LEU A 69 3.31 -6.67 4.18
N LEU A 70 2.19 -6.90 4.87
CA LEU A 70 1.71 -8.24 5.14
C LEU A 70 1.17 -8.90 3.85
N PRO A 71 1.07 -10.24 3.80
CA PRO A 71 0.60 -10.96 2.60
C PRO A 71 -0.81 -10.57 2.11
N GLN A 72 -1.63 -10.02 3.01
CA GLN A 72 -3.00 -9.57 2.70
C GLN A 72 -3.10 -8.06 2.49
N GLU A 73 -2.00 -7.34 2.72
CA GLU A 73 -1.92 -5.90 2.54
C GLU A 73 -1.46 -5.58 1.12
N CYS A 74 -2.03 -4.52 0.58
CA CYS A 74 -1.71 -3.98 -0.72
C CYS A 74 -1.25 -2.54 -0.50
N PHE A 75 -0.12 -2.18 -1.08
CA PHE A 75 0.31 -0.79 -1.10
C PHE A 75 -0.33 -0.09 -2.29
N VAL A 76 -1.04 1.00 -2.00
CA VAL A 76 -1.67 1.87 -2.99
C VAL A 76 -0.88 3.18 -2.99
N PRO A 77 -0.11 3.47 -4.06
CA PRO A 77 0.62 4.73 -4.17
C PRO A 77 -0.35 5.88 -4.41
N LEU A 78 0.02 7.08 -3.96
CA LEU A 78 -0.82 8.29 -4.09
C LEU A 78 -1.23 8.60 -5.52
N ASN A 79 -0.30 8.46 -6.46
CA ASN A 79 -0.58 8.65 -7.89
C ASN A 79 -1.78 7.80 -8.37
N GLN A 80 -1.97 6.61 -7.80
CA GLN A 80 -3.08 5.72 -8.15
C GLN A 80 -4.40 6.15 -7.50
N ILE A 81 -4.35 6.70 -6.29
CA ILE A 81 -5.53 7.26 -5.60
C ILE A 81 -6.04 8.47 -6.38
N GLU A 82 -5.14 9.38 -6.75
CA GLU A 82 -5.46 10.59 -7.52
C GLU A 82 -6.02 10.23 -8.91
N SER A 83 -5.40 9.26 -9.60
CA SER A 83 -5.86 8.78 -10.91
C SER A 83 -7.18 8.02 -10.88
N HIS A 84 -7.69 7.63 -9.70
CA HIS A 84 -8.99 6.98 -9.57
C HIS A 84 -10.12 7.97 -9.25
N MET A 85 -9.77 9.19 -8.83
CA MET A 85 -10.71 10.25 -8.48
C MET A 85 -10.97 11.22 -9.64
N TYR A 86 -10.13 11.18 -10.69
CA TYR A 86 -10.22 11.97 -11.93
C TYR A 86 -10.40 11.05 -13.14
#